data_AF-A0A318NS19-F1
#
_entry.id   AF-A0A318NS19-F1
#
_cell.length_a   1.000
_cell.length_b   1.000
_cell.length_c   1.000
_cell.angle_alpha   90.00
_cell.angle_beta   90.00
_cell.angle_gamma   90.00
#
_symmetry.space_group_name_H-M   'P 1'
#
loop_
_entity.id
_entity.type
_entity.pdbx_description
1 polymer ?
#
loop_
_entity_poly.entity_id
_entity_poly.type
_entity_poly.pdbx_seq_one_letter_code
_entity_poly.pdbx_strand_id
1 'polypeptide(L)'
;MGRLNIYVKQKIESEIRDIVQAEIQKGAATNEMTISSMCNELLRLGLMVYKAQDEDGSAFDVLEFRRDLIKKAAASREAGVLITAMMSEVYERVCGNTDRGEIDEVINKNLSAIYNAESTAEQAHFVADDGE
;
A
#
# COMPACT_ATOMS: atom_id res chain seq x y z
N MET A 1 -39.77 15.96 4.48
CA MET A 1 -38.76 14.96 4.91
C MET A 1 -39.49 13.75 5.46
N GLY A 2 -39.11 12.53 5.06
CA GLY A 2 -39.62 11.31 5.69
C GLY A 2 -39.01 11.14 7.08
N ARG A 3 -39.82 10.75 8.07
CA ARG A 3 -39.32 10.45 9.42
C ARG A 3 -38.85 9.00 9.47
N LEU A 4 -37.60 8.79 9.89
CA LEU A 4 -37.02 7.47 10.05
C LEU A 4 -36.65 7.27 11.53
N ASN A 5 -37.13 6.19 12.13
CA ASN A 5 -36.78 5.81 13.51
C ASN A 5 -35.82 4.61 13.43
N ILE A 6 -34.53 4.85 13.73
CA ILE A 6 -33.48 3.84 13.61
C ILE A 6 -32.87 3.59 15.00
N TYR A 7 -32.55 2.34 15.30
CA TYR A 7 -31.73 1.98 16.45
C TYR A 7 -30.27 1.86 16.01
N VAL A 8 -29.38 2.56 16.70
CA VAL A 8 -27.93 2.53 16.44
C VAL A 8 -27.19 1.95 17.63
N LYS A 9 -26.00 1.39 17.40
CA LYS A 9 -25.12 0.96 18.50
C LYS A 9 -24.65 2.20 19.29
N GLN A 10 -24.47 2.03 20.60
CA GLN A 10 -24.07 3.11 21.51
C GLN A 10 -22.78 3.83 21.06
N LYS A 11 -21.81 3.09 20.52
CA LYS A 11 -20.57 3.66 19.98
C LYS A 11 -20.84 4.69 18.88
N ILE A 12 -21.71 4.33 17.92
CA ILE A 12 -22.08 5.20 16.80
C ILE A 12 -22.82 6.44 17.30
N GLU A 13 -23.76 6.25 18.24
CA GLU A 13 -24.47 7.37 18.85
C GLU A 13 -23.51 8.35 19.55
N SER A 14 -22.54 7.83 20.29
CA SER A 14 -21.51 8.65 20.96
C SER A 14 -20.70 9.45 19.95
N GLU A 15 -20.20 8.80 18.89
CA GLU A 15 -19.39 9.48 17.86
C GLU A 15 -20.18 10.61 17.18
N ILE A 16 -21.47 10.40 16.88
CA ILE A 16 -22.32 11.44 16.29
C ILE A 16 -22.49 12.62 17.26
N ARG A 17 -22.65 12.36 18.55
CA ARG A 17 -22.75 13.42 19.58
C ARG A 17 -21.44 14.20 19.69
N ASP A 18 -20.31 13.52 19.62
CA ASP A 18 -18.98 14.15 19.67
C ASP A 18 -18.76 15.07 18.46
N ILE A 19 -19.19 14.64 17.26
CA ILE A 19 -19.14 15.47 16.04
C ILE A 19 -20.00 16.71 16.20
N VAL A 20 -21.25 16.56 16.66
CA VAL A 20 -22.16 17.69 16.89
C VAL A 20 -21.55 18.69 17.89
N GLN A 21 -20.96 18.19 18.98
CA GLN A 21 -20.29 19.05 19.96
C GLN A 21 -19.08 19.77 19.38
N ALA A 22 -18.26 19.07 18.58
CA ALA A 22 -17.10 19.66 17.92
C ALA A 22 -17.50 20.79 16.96
N GLU A 23 -18.58 20.62 16.20
CA GLU A 23 -19.08 21.66 15.30
C GLU A 23 -19.64 22.88 16.05
N ILE A 24 -20.34 22.66 17.17
CA ILE A 24 -20.78 23.77 18.05
C ILE A 24 -19.56 24.52 18.62
N GLN A 25 -18.51 23.81 19.03
CA GLN A 25 -17.27 24.44 19.51
C GLN A 25 -16.56 25.28 18.44
N LYS A 26 -16.70 24.91 17.16
CA LYS A 26 -16.19 25.70 16.01
C LYS A 26 -17.01 26.95 15.71
N GLY A 27 -18.09 27.20 16.45
CA GLY A 27 -18.95 28.38 16.28
C GLY A 27 -20.19 28.14 15.41
N ALA A 28 -20.55 26.88 15.14
CA ALA A 28 -21.82 26.58 14.47
C ALA A 28 -23.01 26.98 15.35
N ALA A 29 -24.07 27.49 14.71
CA ALA A 29 -25.28 27.89 15.42
C ALA A 29 -25.98 26.65 16.01
N THR A 30 -26.24 26.68 17.32
CA THR A 30 -26.79 25.53 18.07
C THR A 30 -28.20 25.12 17.63
N ASN A 31 -28.91 25.99 16.94
CA ASN A 31 -30.22 25.74 16.34
C ASN A 31 -30.15 24.96 15.03
N GLU A 32 -29.03 25.03 14.30
CA GLU A 32 -28.83 24.33 13.02
C GLU A 32 -28.12 22.98 13.23
N MET A 33 -27.25 22.92 14.24
CA MET A 33 -26.45 21.74 14.56
C MET A 33 -27.17 20.83 15.58
N THR A 34 -27.96 19.89 15.07
CA THR A 34 -28.70 18.90 15.87
C THR A 34 -28.26 17.48 15.50
N ILE A 35 -28.49 16.52 16.39
CA ILE A 35 -28.22 15.10 16.09
C ILE A 35 -28.96 14.66 14.82
N SER A 36 -30.21 15.09 14.64
CA SER A 36 -31.00 14.75 13.46
C SER A 36 -30.46 15.35 12.17
N SER A 37 -29.98 16.61 12.19
CA SER A 37 -29.37 17.23 11.01
C SER A 37 -28.04 16.56 10.65
N MET A 38 -27.19 16.29 11.65
CA MET A 38 -25.93 15.57 11.46
C MET A 38 -26.15 14.13 10.95
N CYS A 39 -27.11 13.39 11.52
CA CYS A 39 -27.48 12.07 11.02
C CYS A 39 -27.94 12.10 9.55
N ASN A 40 -28.69 13.13 9.14
CA ASN A 40 -29.14 13.27 7.76
C ASN A 40 -27.97 13.51 6.80
N GLU A 41 -26.99 14.33 7.20
CA GLU A 41 -25.77 14.55 6.43
C GLU A 41 -24.93 13.27 6.32
N LEU A 42 -24.72 12.56 7.44
CA LEU A 42 -23.99 11.30 7.46
C LEU A 42 -24.67 10.21 6.62
N LEU A 43 -26.00 10.12 6.66
CA LEU A 43 -26.76 9.20 5.80
C LEU A 43 -26.62 9.55 4.32
N ARG A 44 -26.64 10.84 3.98
CA ARG A 44 -26.44 11.31 2.60
C ARG A 44 -25.03 10.99 2.10
N LEU A 45 -24.01 11.23 2.94
CA LEU A 45 -22.63 10.89 2.62
C LEU A 45 -22.45 9.37 2.47
N GLY A 46 -23.01 8.60 3.41
CA GLY A 46 -22.98 7.14 3.36
C GLY A 46 -23.63 6.58 2.09
N LEU A 47 -24.77 7.13 1.67
CA LEU A 47 -25.42 6.75 0.41
C LEU A 47 -24.59 7.12 -0.83
N MET A 48 -23.89 8.26 -0.80
CA MET A 48 -23.01 8.67 -1.90
C MET A 48 -21.84 7.70 -2.03
N VAL A 49 -21.18 7.36 -0.91
CA VAL A 49 -20.06 6.40 -0.89
C VAL A 49 -20.52 5.01 -1.29
N TYR A 50 -21.65 4.54 -0.75
CA TYR A 50 -22.19 3.22 -1.08
C TYR A 50 -22.49 3.08 -2.58
N LYS A 51 -23.12 4.09 -3.19
CA LYS A 51 -23.39 4.10 -4.63
C LYS A 51 -22.12 4.20 -5.47
N ALA A 52 -21.15 5.02 -5.06
CA ALA A 52 -19.87 5.11 -5.74
C ALA A 52 -19.12 3.76 -5.72
N GLN A 53 -19.19 3.04 -4.59
CA GLN A 53 -18.58 1.72 -4.45
C GLN A 53 -19.29 0.64 -5.30
N ASP A 54 -20.62 0.71 -5.43
CA ASP A 54 -21.39 -0.15 -6.33
C ASP A 54 -21.13 0.17 -7.82
N GLU A 55 -20.93 1.44 -8.18
CA GLU A 55 -20.62 1.88 -9.55
C GLU A 55 -19.18 1.52 -9.96
N ASP A 56 -18.21 1.67 -9.06
CA ASP A 56 -16.80 1.38 -9.35
C ASP A 56 -16.47 -0.11 -9.29
N GLY A 57 -17.38 -0.97 -8.78
CA GLY A 57 -17.33 -2.44 -8.87
C GLY A 57 -16.03 -3.11 -8.41
N SER A 58 -15.11 -2.33 -7.84
CA SER A 58 -13.72 -2.70 -7.61
C SER A 58 -13.63 -3.27 -6.20
N ALA A 59 -14.22 -4.44 -6.03
CA ALA A 59 -13.72 -5.33 -5.01
C ALA A 59 -12.24 -5.58 -5.37
N PHE A 60 -11.34 -5.14 -4.50
CA PHE A 60 -9.91 -5.30 -4.72
C PHE A 60 -9.60 -6.77 -5.03
N ASP A 61 -9.20 -7.06 -6.27
CA ASP A 61 -8.84 -8.41 -6.68
C ASP A 61 -7.46 -8.75 -6.09
N VAL A 62 -7.50 -9.41 -4.95
CA VAL A 62 -6.31 -9.87 -4.23
C VAL A 62 -5.46 -10.81 -5.10
N LEU A 63 -6.07 -11.62 -5.97
CA LEU A 63 -5.35 -12.54 -6.84
C LEU A 63 -4.64 -11.79 -7.96
N GLU A 64 -5.32 -10.84 -8.62
CA GLU A 64 -4.71 -10.00 -9.64
C GLU A 64 -3.58 -9.14 -9.05
N PHE A 65 -3.80 -8.52 -7.89
CA PHE A 65 -2.78 -7.75 -7.20
C PHE A 65 -1.55 -8.60 -6.87
N ARG A 66 -1.74 -9.79 -6.28
CA ARG A 66 -0.63 -10.71 -5.96
C ARG A 66 0.13 -11.13 -7.21
N ARG A 67 -0.58 -11.45 -8.29
CA ARG A 67 0.03 -11.83 -9.57
C ARG A 67 0.86 -10.68 -10.15
N ASP A 68 0.32 -9.47 -10.15
CA ASP A 68 1.02 -8.29 -10.66
C ASP A 68 2.23 -7.93 -9.81
N LEU A 69 2.10 -8.01 -8.48
CA LEU A 69 3.19 -7.79 -7.53
C LEU A 69 4.34 -8.78 -7.77
N ILE A 70 4.05 -10.09 -7.86
CA ILE A 70 5.06 -11.11 -8.14
C ILE A 70 5.72 -10.86 -9.50
N LYS A 71 4.93 -10.53 -10.53
CA LYS A 71 5.46 -10.24 -11.87
C LYS A 71 6.42 -9.06 -11.86
N LYS A 72 6.07 -7.96 -11.19
CA LYS A 72 6.90 -6.75 -11.09
C LYS A 72 8.16 -6.98 -10.26
N ALA A 73 8.05 -7.69 -9.13
CA ALA A 73 9.18 -8.01 -8.27
C ALA A 73 10.18 -8.93 -9.00
N ALA A 74 9.71 -10.01 -9.63
CA ALA A 74 10.55 -10.91 -10.41
C ALA A 74 11.22 -10.19 -11.59
N ALA A 75 10.48 -9.38 -12.34
CA ALA A 75 11.03 -8.61 -13.46
C ALA A 75 12.10 -7.60 -13.00
N SER A 76 11.91 -6.94 -11.86
CA SER A 76 12.91 -6.02 -11.30
C SER A 76 14.21 -6.74 -10.90
N ARG A 77 14.09 -7.95 -10.32
CA ARG A 77 15.24 -8.77 -9.94
C ARG A 77 16.04 -9.21 -11.17
N GLU A 78 15.36 -9.74 -12.18
CA GLU A 78 15.98 -10.14 -13.45
C GLU A 78 16.67 -8.95 -14.14
N ALA A 79 16.02 -7.78 -14.16
CA ALA A 79 16.61 -6.57 -14.71
C ALA A 79 17.89 -6.15 -13.96
N GLY A 80 17.92 -6.23 -12.63
CA GLY A 80 19.10 -5.92 -11.82
C GLY A 80 20.29 -6.85 -12.13
N VAL A 81 20.02 -8.14 -12.26
CA VAL A 81 21.03 -9.14 -12.65
C VAL A 81 21.57 -8.87 -14.07
N LEU A 82 20.68 -8.58 -15.02
CA LEU A 82 21.05 -8.30 -16.41
C LEU A 82 21.91 -7.02 -16.52
N ILE A 83 21.50 -5.94 -15.86
CA ILE A 83 22.25 -4.68 -15.83
C ILE A 83 23.64 -4.91 -15.22
N THR A 84 23.73 -5.70 -14.16
CA THR A 84 25.01 -6.04 -13.52
C THR A 84 25.94 -6.80 -14.46
N ALA A 85 25.42 -7.77 -15.22
CA ALA A 85 26.18 -8.47 -16.23
C ALA A 85 26.66 -7.53 -17.35
N MET A 86 25.76 -6.70 -17.89
CA MET A 86 26.11 -5.72 -18.93
C MET A 86 27.14 -4.69 -18.46
N MET A 87 27.02 -4.19 -17.24
CA MET A 87 27.98 -3.24 -16.66
C MET A 87 29.35 -3.88 -16.46
N SER A 88 29.40 -5.18 -16.12
CA SER A 88 30.66 -5.92 -15.99
C SER A 88 31.34 -6.07 -17.36
N GLU A 89 30.57 -6.32 -18.43
CA GLU A 89 31.09 -6.36 -19.81
C GLU A 89 31.55 -4.97 -20.30
N VAL A 90 30.80 -3.90 -19.99
CA VAL A 90 31.21 -2.53 -20.33
C VAL A 90 32.49 -2.13 -19.61
N TYR A 91 32.62 -2.49 -18.32
CA TYR A 91 33.82 -2.24 -17.53
C TYR A 91 35.06 -2.88 -18.18
N GLU A 92 34.96 -4.14 -18.63
CA GLU A 92 36.01 -4.84 -19.36
C GLU A 92 36.44 -4.08 -20.63
N ARG A 93 35.47 -3.72 -21.48
CA ARG A 93 35.74 -3.03 -22.75
C ARG A 93 36.37 -1.65 -22.57
N VAL A 94 36.06 -0.97 -21.47
CA VAL A 94 36.55 0.39 -21.18
C VAL A 94 37.91 0.37 -20.48
N CYS A 95 38.15 -0.56 -19.56
CA CYS A 95 39.39 -0.60 -18.77
C CYS A 95 40.57 -1.25 -19.51
N GLY A 96 40.31 -2.00 -20.59
CA GLY A 96 41.33 -2.46 -21.52
C GLY A 96 42.33 -3.44 -20.89
N ASN A 97 42.21 -4.72 -21.25
CA ASN A 97 43.15 -5.79 -20.95
C ASN A 97 42.96 -6.47 -19.57
N THR A 98 41.77 -7.01 -19.36
CA THR A 98 41.43 -7.89 -18.23
C THR A 98 41.26 -9.30 -18.77
N ASP A 99 41.98 -10.29 -18.23
CA ASP A 99 41.92 -11.68 -18.70
C ASP A 99 40.52 -12.27 -18.46
N ARG A 100 40.03 -13.15 -19.33
CA ARG A 100 38.61 -13.58 -19.36
C ARG A 100 38.12 -14.17 -18.02
N GLY A 101 39.03 -14.77 -17.25
CA GLY A 101 38.75 -15.33 -15.93
C GLY A 101 38.45 -14.31 -14.83
N GLU A 102 38.96 -13.09 -14.94
CA GLU A 102 38.71 -12.02 -13.95
C GLU A 102 37.28 -11.46 -14.09
N ILE A 103 36.66 -11.57 -15.27
CA ILE A 103 35.27 -11.12 -15.51
C ILE A 103 34.27 -12.07 -14.87
N ASP A 104 34.47 -13.37 -15.05
CA ASP A 104 33.63 -14.38 -14.39
C ASP A 104 33.73 -14.24 -12.87
N GLU A 105 34.90 -13.86 -12.35
CA GLU A 105 35.09 -13.56 -10.93
C GLU A 105 34.34 -12.29 -10.50
N VAL A 106 34.41 -11.20 -11.26
CA VAL A 106 33.68 -9.95 -10.99
C VAL A 106 32.17 -10.15 -11.07
N ILE A 107 31.67 -10.88 -12.07
CA ILE A 107 30.25 -11.22 -12.19
C ILE A 107 29.81 -12.08 -11.01
N ASN A 108 30.53 -13.14 -10.68
CA ASN A 108 30.19 -14.00 -9.54
C ASN A 108 30.22 -13.24 -8.21
N LYS A 109 31.16 -12.32 -8.03
CA LYS A 109 31.23 -11.44 -6.86
C LYS A 109 30.02 -10.51 -6.78
N ASN A 110 29.64 -9.88 -7.90
CA ASN A 110 28.50 -8.98 -7.95
C ASN A 110 27.17 -9.71 -7.74
N LEU A 111 26.99 -10.88 -8.37
CA LEU A 111 25.82 -11.73 -8.14
C LEU A 111 25.74 -12.19 -6.69
N SER A 112 26.86 -12.60 -6.10
CA SER A 112 26.93 -12.99 -4.69
C SER A 112 26.59 -11.82 -3.75
N ALA A 113 27.01 -10.59 -4.09
CA ALA A 113 26.63 -9.39 -3.35
C ALA A 113 25.12 -9.11 -3.44
N ILE A 114 24.51 -9.30 -4.62
CA ILE A 114 23.06 -9.20 -4.81
C ILE A 114 22.34 -10.23 -3.94
N TYR A 115 22.75 -11.50 -3.98
CA TYR A 115 22.15 -12.55 -3.15
C TYR A 115 22.26 -12.27 -1.65
N ASN A 116 23.42 -11.79 -1.19
CA ASN A 116 23.63 -11.44 0.22
C ASN A 116 22.77 -10.24 0.62
N ALA A 117 22.62 -9.24 -0.25
CA ALA A 117 21.75 -8.10 0.00
C ALA A 117 20.27 -8.51 0.03
N GLU A 118 19.83 -9.38 -0.88
CA GLU A 118 18.48 -9.97 -0.88
C GLU A 118 18.21 -10.73 0.42
N SER A 119 19.13 -11.62 0.82
CA SER A 119 18.99 -12.41 2.06
C SER A 119 19.00 -11.54 3.32
N THR A 120 19.82 -10.49 3.35
CA THR A 120 19.85 -9.54 4.47
C THR A 120 18.54 -8.75 4.56
N ALA A 121 18.00 -8.30 3.42
CA ALA A 121 16.72 -7.62 3.37
C ALA A 121 15.55 -8.54 3.78
N GLU A 122 15.59 -9.81 3.37
CA GLU A 122 14.63 -10.83 3.79
C GLU A 122 14.64 -11.02 5.31
N GLN A 123 15.83 -11.20 5.91
CA GLN A 123 15.99 -11.35 7.35
C GLN A 123 15.56 -10.09 8.13
N ALA A 124 15.82 -8.89 7.61
CA ALA A 124 15.50 -7.64 8.27
C ALA A 124 14.00 -7.26 8.20
N HIS A 125 13.28 -7.70 7.18
CA HIS A 125 11.92 -7.22 6.91
C HIS A 125 10.84 -8.31 6.89
N PHE A 126 11.21 -9.59 6.69
CA PHE A 126 10.24 -10.66 6.42
C PHE A 126 10.35 -11.87 7.36
N VAL A 127 11.36 -11.94 8.25
CA VAL A 127 11.45 -12.98 9.27
C VAL A 127 11.05 -12.44 10.65
N ALA A 128 9.77 -12.57 10.96
CA ALA A 128 9.31 -12.88 12.30
C ALA A 128 8.37 -14.09 12.16
N ASP A 129 8.97 -15.27 12.05
CA ASP A 129 8.26 -16.50 12.37
C ASP A 129 8.21 -16.54 13.91
N ASP A 130 7.08 -16.13 14.47
CA ASP A 130 6.75 -16.43 15.85
C ASP A 130 6.65 -17.96 15.96
N GLY A 131 7.77 -18.58 16.31
CA GLY A 131 7.82 -20.01 16.57
C GLY A 131 6.86 -20.39 17.70
N GLU A 132 5.94 -21.31 17.39
CA GLU A 132 5.32 -22.19 18.38
C GLU A 132 6.35 -23.13 19.03
#